data_AF-A0A954YES4-F1
#
_entry.id   AF-A0A954YES4-F1
#
_cell.length_a   1.000
_cell.length_b   1.000
_cell.length_c   1.000
_cell.angle_alpha   90.00
_cell.angle_beta   90.00
_cell.angle_gamma   90.00
#
_symmetry.space_group_name_H-M   'P 1'
#
loop_
_entity.id
_entity.type
_entity.pdbx_description
1 polymer ?
#
loop_
_entity_poly.entity_id
_entity_poly.type
_entity_poly.pdbx_seq_one_letter_code
_entity_poly.pdbx_strand_id
1 'polypeptide(L)' 'MTQSPRGIELRCICLDMGFGELHARTQRENLSTVEEVVRATGCGGQCQTCRPYISLMLRTGRVPTIDDVNPELHE' A
#
# COMPACT_ATOMS: atom_id res chain seq x y z
N MET A 1 -0.95 -17.79 13.56
CA MET A 1 0.04 -17.71 12.46
C MET A 1 0.08 -16.28 11.95
N THR A 2 0.74 -15.36 12.66
CA THR A 2 0.93 -13.97 12.23
C THR A 2 2.38 -13.84 11.81
N GLN A 3 2.62 -14.06 10.51
CA GLN A 3 3.92 -13.79 9.90
C GLN A 3 4.11 -12.27 9.91
N SER A 4 4.95 -11.76 10.82
CA SER A 4 5.42 -10.37 10.76
C SER A 4 6.27 -10.19 9.49
N PRO A 5 5.97 -9.22 8.62
CA PRO A 5 6.85 -8.92 7.50
C PRO A 5 8.19 -8.39 8.04
N ARG A 6 9.30 -8.90 7.51
CA ARG A 6 10.61 -8.26 7.66
C ARG A 6 10.58 -7.00 6.77
N GLY A 7 10.51 -5.81 7.38
CA GLY A 7 10.52 -4.52 6.68
C GLY A 7 9.58 -3.48 7.32
N ILE A 8 9.89 -2.18 7.16
CA ILE A 8 8.98 -1.10 7.57
C ILE A 8 7.84 -1.01 6.54
N GLU A 9 6.62 -1.35 6.96
CA GLU A 9 5.42 -1.30 6.14
C GLU A 9 5.05 0.15 5.80
N LEU A 10 4.77 0.43 4.53
CA LEU A 10 4.32 1.75 4.10
C LEU A 10 2.90 2.04 4.60
N ARG A 11 2.60 3.32 4.83
CA ARG A 11 1.26 3.77 5.23
C ARG A 11 0.85 5.08 4.58
N CYS A 12 -0.45 5.31 4.50
CA CYS A 12 -1.01 6.60 4.13
C CYS A 12 -0.91 7.56 5.30
N ILE A 13 -0.06 8.58 5.19
CA ILE A 13 0.14 9.57 6.27
C ILE A 13 -1.12 10.41 6.56
N CYS A 14 -2.00 10.62 5.56
CA CYS A 14 -3.19 11.44 5.74
C CYS A 14 -4.27 10.74 6.56
N LEU A 15 -4.34 9.41 6.48
CA LEU A 15 -5.39 8.59 7.10
C LEU A 15 -4.85 7.60 8.13
N ASP A 16 -3.54 7.65 8.40
CA ASP A 16 -2.78 6.71 9.23
C ASP A 16 -3.03 5.21 8.90
N MET A 17 -3.30 4.91 7.63
CA MET A 17 -3.71 3.58 7.19
C MET A 17 -2.52 2.75 6.68
N GLY A 18 -2.28 1.60 7.31
CA GLY A 18 -1.25 0.64 6.87
C GLY A 18 -1.59 -0.05 5.56
N PHE A 19 -0.58 -0.30 4.73
CA PHE A 19 -0.77 -0.94 3.43
C PHE A 19 -1.11 -2.43 3.51
N GLY A 20 -0.79 -3.11 4.60
CA GLY A 20 -1.24 -4.47 4.90
C GLY A 20 -2.75 -4.52 5.12
N GLU A 21 -3.30 -3.57 5.87
CA GLU A 21 -4.75 -3.41 5.99
C GLU A 21 -5.38 -3.03 4.65
N LEU A 22 -4.77 -2.06 3.95
CA LEU A 22 -5.26 -1.62 2.63
C LEU A 22 -5.33 -2.80 1.66
N HIS A 23 -4.26 -3.59 1.56
CA HIS A 23 -4.19 -4.78 0.70
C HIS A 23 -5.25 -5.81 1.08
N ALA A 24 -5.45 -6.09 2.37
CA ALA A 24 -6.51 -7.00 2.80
C ALA A 24 -7.91 -6.51 2.38
N ARG A 25 -8.14 -5.19 2.37
CA ARG A 25 -9.38 -4.60 1.85
C ARG A 25 -9.49 -4.73 0.34
N THR A 26 -8.43 -4.44 -0.42
CA THR A 26 -8.48 -4.58 -1.89
C THR A 26 -8.80 -6.00 -2.31
N GLN A 27 -8.27 -7.01 -1.62
CA GLN A 27 -8.59 -8.42 -1.88
C GLN A 27 -10.04 -8.76 -1.51
N ARG A 28 -10.54 -8.28 -0.37
CA ARG A 28 -11.92 -8.56 0.09
C ARG A 28 -12.98 -7.94 -0.81
N GLU A 29 -12.70 -6.75 -1.32
CA GLU A 29 -13.64 -5.94 -2.12
C GLU A 29 -13.36 -6.02 -3.63
N ASN A 30 -12.39 -6.84 -4.06
CA ASN A 30 -11.95 -6.98 -5.45
C ASN A 30 -11.59 -5.65 -6.13
N LEU A 31 -10.92 -4.75 -5.39
CA LEU A 31 -10.47 -3.46 -5.91
C LEU A 31 -9.20 -3.67 -6.74
N SER A 32 -9.19 -3.18 -7.97
CA SER A 32 -8.13 -3.45 -8.95
C SER A 32 -7.42 -2.20 -9.46
N THR A 33 -8.00 -1.02 -9.24
CA THR A 33 -7.46 0.27 -9.67
C THR A 33 -7.24 1.22 -8.50
N VAL A 34 -6.31 2.17 -8.66
CA VAL A 34 -6.05 3.18 -7.63
C VAL A 34 -7.31 4.00 -7.35
N GLU A 35 -8.10 4.31 -8.38
CA GLU A 35 -9.32 5.08 -8.27
C GLU A 35 -10.41 4.34 -7.48
N GLU A 36 -10.54 3.02 -7.66
CA GLU A 36 -11.42 2.18 -6.84
C GLU A 36 -10.97 2.17 -5.38
N VAL A 37 -9.67 2.03 -5.13
CA VAL A 37 -9.10 2.10 -3.78
C VAL A 37 -9.38 3.45 -3.12
N VAL A 38 -9.17 4.56 -3.83
CA VAL A 38 -9.45 5.91 -3.34
C VAL A 38 -10.93 6.06 -3.02
N ARG A 39 -11.82 5.58 -3.90
CA ARG A 39 -13.28 5.66 -3.68
C ARG A 39 -13.73 4.86 -2.46
N ALA A 40 -13.19 3.67 -2.26
CA ALA A 40 -13.59 2.78 -1.17
C ALA A 40 -12.98 3.18 0.19
N THR A 41 -11.75 3.71 0.20
CA THR A 41 -10.97 3.89 1.44
C THR A 41 -10.57 5.34 1.74
N GLY A 42 -10.63 6.23 0.75
CA GLY A 42 -10.04 7.57 0.80
C GLY A 42 -8.51 7.61 0.66
N CYS A 43 -7.83 6.46 0.78
CA CYS A 43 -6.38 6.36 0.68
C CYS A 43 -5.92 6.71 -0.75
N GLY A 44 -4.98 7.64 -0.88
CA GLY A 44 -4.53 8.16 -2.17
C GLY A 44 -5.33 9.36 -2.70
N GLY A 45 -6.40 9.80 -2.01
CA GLY A 45 -7.22 10.95 -2.41
C GLY A 45 -6.75 12.32 -1.90
N GLN A 46 -5.90 12.34 -0.86
CA GLN A 46 -5.46 13.57 -0.19
C GLN A 46 -4.14 14.10 -0.77
N CYS A 47 -2.99 13.88 -0.11
CA CYS A 47 -1.67 14.32 -0.58
C CYS A 47 -1.16 13.55 -1.82
N GLN A 48 -1.80 12.43 -2.15
CA GLN A 48 -1.52 11.58 -3.32
C GLN A 48 -0.14 10.91 -3.37
N THR A 49 0.74 11.15 -2.39
CA THR A 49 2.11 10.57 -2.34
C THR A 49 2.13 9.05 -2.25
N CYS A 50 1.05 8.45 -1.73
CA CYS A 50 0.89 7.00 -1.60
C CYS A 50 0.43 6.31 -2.89
N ARG A 51 -0.05 7.05 -3.91
CA ARG A 51 -0.62 6.45 -5.14
C ARG A 51 0.35 5.55 -5.91
N PRO A 52 1.66 5.89 -6.07
CA PRO A 52 2.61 5.00 -6.72
C PRO A 52 2.75 3.65 -6.01
N TYR A 53 2.76 3.65 -4.68
CA TYR A 53 2.84 2.42 -3.88
C TYR A 53 1.55 1.61 -3.95
N ILE A 54 0.38 2.26 -3.97
CA ILE A 54 -0.91 1.58 -4.16
C ILE A 54 -0.93 0.91 -5.53
N SER A 55 -0.49 1.60 -6.58
CA SER A 55 -0.38 1.03 -7.92
C SER A 55 0.57 -0.17 -7.96
N LEU A 56 1.74 -0.06 -7.33
CA LEU A 56 2.69 -1.16 -7.21
C LEU A 56 2.08 -2.36 -6.47
N MET A 57 1.38 -2.10 -5.37
CA MET A 57 0.69 -3.11 -4.57
C MET A 57 -0.36 -3.87 -5.40
N LEU A 58 -1.20 -3.14 -6.13
CA LEU A 58 -2.22 -3.73 -7.00
C LEU A 58 -1.61 -4.54 -8.15
N ARG A 59 -0.54 -4.02 -8.77
CA ARG A 59 0.16 -4.69 -9.87
C ARG A 59 0.90 -5.96 -9.44
N THR A 60 1.48 -5.97 -8.25
CA THR A 60 2.34 -7.07 -7.77
C THR A 60 1.61 -8.05 -6.85
N GLY A 61 0.44 -7.67 -6.31
CA GLY A 61 -0.28 -8.44 -5.29
C GLY A 61 0.47 -8.54 -3.95
N ARG A 62 1.47 -7.68 -3.72
CA ARG A 62 2.30 -7.67 -2.51
C ARG A 62 2.26 -6.29 -1.86
N VAL A 63 2.34 -6.26 -0.53
CA VAL A 63 2.44 -5.02 0.24
C VAL A 63 3.85 -4.45 0.04
N PRO A 64 4.01 -3.23 -0.51
CA PRO A 64 5.30 -2.61 -0.68
C PRO A 64 5.91 -2.21 0.68
N THR A 65 7.21 -2.42 0.78
CA THR A 65 8.05 -2.07 1.93
C THR A 65 9.01 -0.95 1.56
N ILE A 66 9.71 -0.36 2.54
CA ILE A 66 10.74 0.65 2.26
C ILE A 66 11.83 0.14 1.29
N ASP A 67 12.14 -1.16 1.33
CA ASP A 67 13.13 -1.81 0.48
C ASP A 67 12.68 -1.86 -1.00
N ASP A 68 11.36 -1.94 -1.25
CA ASP A 68 10.81 -1.89 -2.61
C ASP A 68 10.84 -0.48 -3.22
N VAL A 69 11.06 0.54 -2.39
CA VAL A 69 10.97 1.96 -2.76
C VAL A 69 12.35 2.61 -2.86
N ASN A 70 13.35 2.09 -2.15
CA ASN A 70 14.71 2.57 -2.23
C ASN A 70 15.72 1.41 -2.38
N PRO A 71 16.05 1.02 -3.62
CA PRO A 71 17.05 -0.02 -3.85
C PRO A 71 18.48 0.41 -3.45
N GLU A 72 18.74 1.70 -3.18
CA GLU A 72 20.06 2.23 -2.81
C GLU A 72 20.33 2.27 -1.29
N LEU A 73 19.41 1.76 -0.44
CA LEU A 73 19.62 1.64 1.02
C LEU A 73 20.30 0.33 1.45
N HIS A 74 20.84 -0.45 0.50
CA HIS A 74 21.53 -1.72 0.73
C HIS A 74 23.07 -1.59 0.85
N GLU A 75 23.60 -0.40 1.17
CA GLU A 75 25.03 -0.17 1.42
C GLU A 75 25.31 0.54 2.75
#